data_AF-B8A896-F1
#
_entry.id   AF-B8A896-F1
#
_cell.length_a   1.000
_cell.length_b   1.000
_cell.length_c   1.000
_cell.angle_alpha   90.00
_cell.angle_beta   90.00
_cell.angle_gamma   90.00
#
_symmetry.space_group_name_H-M   'P 1'
#
loop_
_entity.id
_entity.type
_entity.pdbx_description
1 polymer ?
#
loop_
_entity_poly.entity_id
_entity_poly.type
_entity_poly.pdbx_seq_one_letter_code
_entity_poly.pdbx_strand_id
1 'polypeptide(L)'
;MFPLCSTDDTFKVAVQQGNTYLLRVINAGLTNDIFFAVAGHRLTVVGIDARYTKPLTIDYIMIVPGQTMDVLLEANRTLGSNSRYYMAARTFITLPVDTIRFNNSTTTAIVEYTDSAAVRPVGPPEFPILLPAIKDEDAAMAFVKQLRSLGNQDHSVHVPLQIDEHMLIDIDINFLPCDANNATNKSCEGPQGNRFAASLNNVSFENPAINVLDAYYYGSGHGVYEEDFPNKPAVFVNPTGDVNGGGPLLTKRGTKVKVLEYGTVVEVVFQDLSSENHPMHLHDFAFYVVGRGSGTFDERRDPATYNLIDPPFQNTVSVPKSSWAAIRFRADNPGVWFMHCHFDRHVVWGMDTVFIVKDGKTPQAQMLPRPPIMPEC
;
A
#
# COMPACT_ATOMS: atom_id res chain seq x y z
N MET A 1 -10.07 -6.59 21.67
CA MET A 1 -11.33 -7.32 21.98
C MET A 1 -11.53 -8.34 20.88
N PHE A 2 -11.80 -9.61 21.21
CA PHE A 2 -12.09 -10.64 20.20
C PHE A 2 -13.52 -10.49 19.69
N PRO A 3 -13.81 -10.81 18.42
CA PRO A 3 -15.18 -10.73 17.89
C PRO A 3 -16.10 -11.71 18.63
N LEU A 4 -17.31 -11.27 18.98
CA LEU A 4 -18.33 -12.12 19.61
C LEU A 4 -18.81 -13.18 18.61
N CYS A 5 -19.22 -14.35 19.12
CA CYS A 5 -19.77 -15.46 18.33
C CYS A 5 -18.83 -16.04 17.25
N SER A 6 -17.50 -15.91 17.41
CA SER A 6 -16.51 -16.33 16.40
C SER A 6 -15.57 -17.44 16.86
N THR A 7 -15.67 -17.89 18.11
CA THR A 7 -14.72 -18.86 18.70
C THR A 7 -14.79 -20.24 18.03
N ASP A 8 -15.99 -20.69 17.67
CA ASP A 8 -16.20 -22.06 17.16
C ASP A 8 -15.62 -22.23 15.74
N ASP A 9 -15.65 -21.17 14.93
CA ASP A 9 -15.16 -21.14 13.54
C ASP A 9 -13.79 -20.45 13.39
N THR A 10 -13.05 -20.27 14.48
CA THR A 10 -11.70 -19.69 14.43
C THR A 10 -10.81 -20.54 13.52
N PHE A 11 -10.16 -19.91 12.53
CA PHE A 11 -9.25 -20.60 11.61
C PHE A 11 -8.13 -21.32 12.38
N LYS A 12 -7.87 -22.58 12.00
CA LYS A 12 -6.83 -23.41 12.60
C LYS A 12 -5.95 -24.02 11.52
N VAL A 13 -4.65 -24.07 11.78
CA VAL A 13 -3.68 -24.77 10.95
C VAL A 13 -2.98 -25.83 11.79
N ALA A 14 -3.04 -27.07 11.31
CA ALA A 14 -2.31 -28.18 11.91
C ALA A 14 -0.84 -28.13 11.48
N VAL A 15 0.07 -28.21 12.44
CA VAL A 15 1.51 -28.29 12.20
C VAL A 15 2.11 -29.53 12.84
N GLN A 16 3.25 -29.94 12.28
CA GLN A 16 4.07 -31.04 12.76
C GLN A 16 5.44 -30.50 13.19
N GLN A 17 5.91 -30.94 14.35
CA GLN A 17 7.15 -30.50 14.96
C GLN A 17 8.33 -30.81 14.03
N GLY A 18 9.20 -29.81 13.84
CA GLY A 18 10.37 -29.89 12.96
C GLY A 18 10.09 -29.55 11.48
N ASN A 19 8.82 -29.45 11.07
CA ASN A 19 8.49 -29.00 9.72
C ASN A 19 8.53 -27.47 9.59
N THR A 20 8.75 -26.99 8.37
CA THR A 20 8.65 -25.56 8.02
C THR A 20 7.44 -25.34 7.11
N TYR A 21 6.67 -24.30 7.41
CA TYR A 21 5.45 -23.92 6.70
C TYR A 21 5.63 -22.56 6.03
N LEU A 22 5.21 -22.44 4.77
CA LEU A 22 5.15 -21.16 4.08
C LEU A 22 3.77 -20.53 4.27
N LEU A 23 3.70 -19.49 5.08
CA LEU A 23 2.53 -18.64 5.23
C LEU A 23 2.51 -17.61 4.10
N ARG A 24 1.43 -17.61 3.32
CA ARG A 24 1.17 -16.60 2.28
C ARG A 24 0.21 -15.56 2.84
N VAL A 25 0.77 -14.52 3.46
CA VAL A 25 0.00 -13.49 4.15
C VAL A 25 -0.45 -12.45 3.13
N ILE A 26 -1.74 -12.13 3.10
CA ILE A 26 -2.33 -11.16 2.18
C ILE A 26 -3.13 -10.17 3.03
N ASN A 27 -2.85 -8.88 2.88
CA ASN A 27 -3.74 -7.86 3.46
C ASN A 27 -4.79 -7.49 2.42
N ALA A 28 -5.93 -8.19 2.47
CA ALA A 28 -7.13 -7.91 1.70
C ALA A 28 -8.11 -6.98 2.45
N GLY A 29 -7.64 -6.29 3.49
CA GLY A 29 -8.42 -5.29 4.21
C GLY A 29 -8.57 -4.01 3.39
N LEU A 30 -9.60 -3.22 3.71
CA LEU A 30 -9.96 -2.01 2.95
C LEU A 30 -9.46 -0.71 3.58
N THR A 31 -8.90 -0.77 4.80
CA THR A 31 -8.87 0.41 5.68
C THR A 31 -7.56 0.65 6.41
N ASN A 32 -6.89 -0.42 6.87
CA ASN A 32 -5.78 -0.29 7.79
C ASN A 32 -4.62 -1.19 7.41
N ASP A 33 -3.44 -0.73 7.76
CA ASP A 33 -2.25 -1.56 7.87
C ASP A 33 -2.36 -2.48 9.08
N ILE A 34 -1.68 -3.61 9.02
CA ILE A 34 -1.82 -4.68 10.01
C ILE A 34 -0.45 -5.09 10.50
N PHE A 35 -0.26 -5.09 11.82
CA PHE A 35 0.77 -5.90 12.45
C PHE A 35 0.30 -7.35 12.55
N PHE A 36 1.17 -8.29 12.19
CA PHE A 36 0.92 -9.73 12.28
C PHE A 36 2.06 -10.46 12.98
N ALA A 37 1.74 -11.37 13.89
CA ALA A 37 2.71 -12.19 14.61
C ALA A 37 2.13 -13.57 14.97
N VAL A 38 3.01 -14.53 15.26
CA VAL A 38 2.62 -15.87 15.73
C VAL A 38 3.30 -16.18 17.06
N ALA A 39 2.50 -16.50 18.09
CA ALA A 39 3.02 -16.72 19.43
C ALA A 39 4.08 -17.82 19.46
N GLY A 40 5.21 -17.56 20.10
CA GLY A 40 6.31 -18.51 20.25
C GLY A 40 7.13 -18.80 18.99
N HIS A 41 6.78 -18.23 17.82
CA HIS A 41 7.43 -18.53 16.54
C HIS A 41 8.01 -17.26 15.92
N ARG A 42 9.25 -17.33 15.45
CA ARG A 42 9.83 -16.30 14.59
C ARG A 42 9.35 -16.50 13.15
N LEU A 43 9.29 -15.41 12.41
CA LEU A 43 8.81 -15.32 11.05
C LEU A 43 9.96 -14.96 10.13
N THR A 44 10.29 -15.81 9.16
CA THR A 44 11.32 -15.51 8.16
C THR A 44 10.66 -15.06 6.86
N VAL A 45 10.64 -13.75 6.62
CA VAL A 45 10.12 -13.17 5.36
C VAL A 45 11.07 -13.51 4.23
N VAL A 46 10.54 -14.14 3.17
CA VAL A 46 11.32 -14.59 2.00
C VAL A 46 10.77 -14.05 0.68
N GLY A 47 9.61 -13.40 0.70
CA GLY A 47 9.05 -12.73 -0.47
C GLY A 47 8.06 -11.63 -0.10
N ILE A 48 7.93 -10.64 -0.97
CA ILE A 48 6.92 -9.59 -0.92
C ILE A 48 6.44 -9.31 -2.35
N ASP A 49 5.13 -9.15 -2.53
CA ASP A 49 4.53 -8.81 -3.83
C ASP A 49 5.00 -9.71 -4.99
N ALA A 50 5.06 -11.02 -4.71
CA ALA A 50 5.55 -12.07 -5.62
C ALA A 50 7.03 -11.93 -6.06
N ARG A 51 7.85 -11.21 -5.29
CA ARG A 51 9.30 -11.05 -5.51
C ARG A 51 10.07 -11.51 -4.29
N TYR A 52 11.12 -12.30 -4.50
CA TYR A 52 11.95 -12.81 -3.42
C TYR A 52 12.72 -11.68 -2.73
N THR A 53 12.76 -11.75 -1.40
CA THR A 53 13.52 -10.84 -0.54
C THR A 53 14.77 -11.52 -0.02
N LYS A 54 15.73 -10.73 0.46
CA LYS A 54 16.72 -11.29 1.39
C LYS A 54 15.96 -11.81 2.62
N PRO A 55 16.23 -13.05 3.08
CA PRO A 55 15.53 -13.60 4.23
C PRO A 55 15.66 -12.70 5.45
N LEU A 56 14.54 -12.33 6.06
CA LEU A 56 14.47 -11.48 7.25
C LEU A 56 13.71 -12.21 8.35
N THR A 57 14.42 -12.68 9.37
CA THR A 57 13.81 -13.39 10.52
C THR A 57 13.47 -12.42 11.66
N ILE A 58 12.18 -12.22 11.92
CA ILE A 58 11.64 -11.23 12.86
C ILE A 58 10.48 -11.82 13.69
N ASP A 59 10.04 -11.12 14.73
CA ASP A 59 8.94 -11.57 15.62
C ASP A 59 7.55 -11.11 15.14
N TYR A 60 7.48 -10.06 14.32
CA TYR A 60 6.25 -9.55 13.70
C TYR A 60 6.55 -8.95 12.33
N ILE A 61 5.52 -8.85 11.50
CA ILE A 61 5.55 -8.10 10.22
C ILE A 61 4.54 -6.97 10.28
N MET A 62 4.75 -5.92 9.48
CA MET A 62 3.73 -4.91 9.16
C MET A 62 3.38 -5.05 7.68
N ILE A 63 2.10 -5.25 7.37
CA ILE A 63 1.61 -5.44 6.00
C ILE A 63 0.47 -4.46 5.71
N VAL A 64 0.57 -3.72 4.60
CA VAL A 64 -0.45 -2.75 4.19
C VAL A 64 -1.41 -3.36 3.15
N PRO A 65 -2.66 -2.87 3.01
CA PRO A 65 -3.58 -3.32 1.98
C PRO A 65 -2.95 -3.36 0.59
N GLY A 66 -3.23 -4.42 -0.16
CA GLY A 66 -2.64 -4.67 -1.48
C GLY A 66 -1.32 -5.44 -1.46
N GLN A 67 -0.57 -5.40 -0.35
CA GLN A 67 0.65 -6.19 -0.24
C GLN A 67 0.38 -7.68 0.03
N THR A 68 1.33 -8.49 -0.41
CA THR A 68 1.46 -9.91 -0.04
C THR A 68 2.83 -10.19 0.54
N MET A 69 2.93 -11.12 1.49
CA MET A 69 4.21 -11.54 2.08
C MET A 69 4.28 -13.06 2.19
N ASP A 70 5.38 -13.63 1.71
CA ASP A 70 5.73 -15.04 1.84
C ASP A 70 6.63 -15.20 3.06
N VAL A 71 6.17 -15.94 4.08
CA VAL A 71 6.79 -16.02 5.40
C VAL A 71 6.97 -17.47 5.83
N LEU A 72 8.20 -17.88 6.09
CA LEU A 72 8.50 -19.20 6.66
C LEU A 72 8.29 -19.19 8.17
N LEU A 73 7.52 -20.17 8.66
CA LEU A 73 7.32 -20.50 10.05
C LEU A 73 7.88 -21.91 10.32
N GLU A 74 8.88 -22.01 11.19
CA GLU A 74 9.44 -23.29 11.62
C GLU A 74 8.69 -23.78 12.87
N ALA A 75 8.07 -24.95 12.80
CA ALA A 75 7.33 -25.55 13.89
C ALA A 75 8.27 -26.21 14.91
N ASN A 76 9.08 -25.41 15.61
CA ASN A 76 10.17 -25.88 16.48
C ASN A 76 9.83 -25.90 17.99
N ARG A 77 8.56 -25.68 18.37
CA ARG A 77 8.17 -25.66 19.79
C ARG A 77 8.25 -27.06 20.41
N THR A 78 8.75 -27.13 21.63
CA THR A 78 8.77 -28.37 22.42
C THR A 78 7.36 -28.74 22.87
N LEU A 79 6.89 -29.92 22.47
CA LEU A 79 5.62 -30.48 22.89
C LEU A 79 5.64 -30.77 24.40
N GLY A 80 4.86 -30.03 25.18
CA GLY A 80 4.75 -30.22 26.64
C GLY A 80 4.21 -29.02 27.43
N SER A 81 4.39 -27.80 26.94
CA SER A 81 3.94 -26.58 27.65
C SER A 81 2.60 -26.03 27.13
N ASN A 82 2.40 -26.06 25.82
CA ASN A 82 1.14 -25.75 25.12
C ASN A 82 1.26 -26.34 23.71
N SER A 83 0.18 -26.87 23.13
CA SER A 83 0.15 -27.32 21.72
C SER A 83 -0.48 -26.28 20.79
N ARG A 84 -1.02 -25.18 21.34
CA ARG A 84 -1.76 -24.17 20.58
C ARG A 84 -1.15 -22.79 20.75
N TYR A 85 -0.96 -22.11 19.64
CA TYR A 85 -0.36 -20.78 19.57
C TYR A 85 -1.22 -19.88 18.71
N TYR A 86 -1.56 -18.67 19.18
CA TYR A 86 -2.29 -17.72 18.35
C TYR A 86 -1.38 -17.16 17.26
N MET A 87 -1.88 -17.18 16.02
CA MET A 87 -1.59 -16.15 15.03
C MET A 87 -2.49 -14.97 15.35
N ALA A 88 -1.94 -13.77 15.42
CA ALA A 88 -2.71 -12.58 15.74
C ALA A 88 -2.39 -11.44 14.78
N ALA A 89 -3.42 -10.73 14.36
CA ALA A 89 -3.32 -9.52 13.54
C ALA A 89 -4.06 -8.36 14.21
N ARG A 90 -3.44 -7.19 14.21
CA ARG A 90 -3.97 -5.96 14.81
C ARG A 90 -3.66 -4.75 13.95
N THR A 91 -4.61 -3.84 13.87
CA THR A 91 -4.51 -2.54 13.22
C THR A 91 -3.26 -1.76 13.66
N PHE A 92 -2.49 -1.27 12.70
CA PHE A 92 -1.58 -0.14 12.85
C PHE A 92 -2.29 1.12 12.34
N ILE A 93 -2.32 2.19 13.13
CA ILE A 93 -3.02 3.44 12.82
C ILE A 93 -2.20 4.63 13.29
N THR A 94 -2.07 5.63 12.41
CA THR A 94 -1.38 6.89 12.71
C THR A 94 -2.33 8.05 12.97
N LEU A 95 -3.61 7.89 12.60
CA LEU A 95 -4.68 8.86 12.80
C LEU A 95 -5.01 9.09 14.29
N PRO A 96 -5.56 10.26 14.66
CA PRO A 96 -6.02 10.53 16.02
C PRO A 96 -7.22 9.62 16.40
N VAL A 97 -6.92 8.56 17.16
CA VAL A 97 -7.90 7.56 17.63
C VAL A 97 -9.04 8.12 18.50
N ASP A 98 -8.86 9.32 19.06
CA ASP A 98 -9.85 9.96 19.93
C ASP A 98 -10.96 10.67 19.13
N THR A 99 -10.70 11.00 17.86
CA THR A 99 -11.64 11.71 16.99
C THR A 99 -12.14 10.87 15.82
N ILE A 100 -11.36 9.89 15.36
CA ILE A 100 -11.71 9.02 14.24
C ILE A 100 -11.99 7.60 14.75
N ARG A 101 -13.21 7.10 14.48
CA ARG A 101 -13.59 5.73 14.80
C ARG A 101 -12.93 4.75 13.84
N PHE A 102 -12.37 3.67 14.37
CA PHE A 102 -11.79 2.59 13.61
C PHE A 102 -12.05 1.25 14.30
N ASN A 103 -11.87 0.15 13.56
CA ASN A 103 -11.95 -1.18 14.14
C ASN A 103 -10.63 -1.51 14.88
N ASN A 104 -10.71 -1.54 16.22
CA ASN A 104 -9.59 -1.89 17.10
C ASN A 104 -9.70 -3.35 17.65
N SER A 105 -10.44 -4.21 16.95
CA SER A 105 -10.42 -5.64 17.28
C SER A 105 -9.10 -6.27 16.84
N THR A 106 -8.67 -7.28 17.58
CA THR A 106 -7.55 -8.13 17.18
C THR A 106 -8.16 -9.40 16.64
N THR A 107 -7.81 -9.75 15.40
CA THR A 107 -8.22 -11.03 14.82
C THR A 107 -7.19 -12.10 15.18
N THR A 108 -7.66 -13.32 15.41
CA THR A 108 -6.80 -14.44 15.78
C THR A 108 -7.15 -15.72 15.02
N ALA A 109 -6.13 -16.55 14.85
CA ALA A 109 -6.21 -17.91 14.35
C ALA A 109 -5.27 -18.80 15.17
N ILE A 110 -5.34 -20.13 15.04
CA ILE A 110 -4.60 -21.06 15.89
C ILE A 110 -3.65 -21.91 15.06
N VAL A 111 -2.36 -21.90 15.41
CA VAL A 111 -1.39 -22.93 15.05
C VAL A 111 -1.50 -24.04 16.08
N GLU A 112 -1.79 -25.26 15.65
CA GLU A 112 -2.01 -26.43 16.52
C GLU A 112 -1.06 -27.57 16.14
N TYR A 113 -0.22 -27.97 17.09
CA TYR A 113 0.70 -29.10 16.91
C TYR A 113 -0.03 -30.43 17.06
N THR A 114 0.15 -31.33 16.09
CA THR A 114 -0.63 -32.58 15.98
C THR A 114 0.15 -33.87 16.25
N ASP A 115 1.47 -33.80 16.50
CA ASP A 115 2.37 -34.98 16.51
C ASP A 115 2.21 -35.91 17.71
N SER A 116 1.30 -35.63 18.64
CA SER A 116 1.00 -36.58 19.71
C SER A 116 -0.40 -36.41 20.29
N ALA A 117 -1.17 -37.49 20.26
CA ALA A 117 -2.44 -37.65 20.95
C ALA A 117 -2.35 -37.46 22.49
N ALA A 118 -1.13 -37.40 23.05
CA ALA A 118 -0.89 -37.17 24.47
C ALA A 118 -0.88 -35.70 24.87
N VAL A 119 -0.78 -34.75 23.92
CA VAL A 119 -0.76 -33.31 24.24
C VAL A 119 -2.19 -32.78 24.22
N ARG A 120 -2.92 -33.03 25.31
CA ARG A 120 -4.18 -32.31 25.54
C ARG A 120 -3.87 -30.81 25.65
N PRO A 121 -4.61 -29.93 24.96
CA PRO A 121 -4.39 -28.50 25.12
C PRO A 121 -4.66 -28.09 26.56
N VAL A 122 -3.62 -27.66 27.28
CA VAL A 122 -3.76 -27.13 28.64
C VAL A 122 -3.93 -25.62 28.52
N GLY A 123 -5.15 -25.14 28.76
CA GLY A 123 -5.46 -23.71 28.75
C GLY A 123 -5.61 -23.07 27.36
N PRO A 124 -5.72 -21.74 27.30
CA PRO A 124 -5.87 -21.01 26.03
C PRO A 124 -4.59 -21.09 25.18
N PRO A 125 -4.68 -20.90 23.85
CA PRO A 125 -3.50 -20.72 23.02
C PRO A 125 -2.64 -19.55 23.51
N GLU A 126 -1.32 -19.67 23.41
CA GLU A 126 -0.39 -18.59 23.76
C GLU A 126 -0.59 -17.38 22.83
N PHE A 127 -0.49 -16.14 23.35
CA PHE A 127 -0.64 -14.92 22.56
C PHE A 127 0.72 -14.29 22.24
N PRO A 128 0.96 -13.72 21.03
CA PRO A 128 2.25 -13.12 20.69
C PRO A 128 2.50 -11.82 21.49
N ILE A 129 3.36 -11.91 22.51
CA ILE A 129 3.69 -10.79 23.40
C ILE A 129 4.39 -9.65 22.66
N LEU A 130 5.11 -9.95 21.58
CA LEU A 130 5.84 -8.98 20.76
C LEU A 130 5.01 -8.36 19.64
N LEU A 131 3.69 -8.61 19.58
CA LEU A 131 2.82 -7.90 18.64
C LEU A 131 2.80 -6.41 18.99
N PRO A 132 3.23 -5.50 18.08
CA PRO A 132 3.35 -4.07 18.41
C PRO A 132 2.02 -3.39 18.73
N ALA A 133 2.07 -2.30 19.49
CA ALA A 133 0.90 -1.50 19.82
C ALA A 133 0.33 -0.80 18.56
N ILE A 134 -0.95 -0.43 18.61
CA ILE A 134 -1.67 0.12 17.44
C ILE A 134 -1.06 1.42 16.88
N LYS A 135 -0.31 2.18 17.69
CA LYS A 135 0.33 3.45 17.32
C LYS A 135 1.86 3.36 17.24
N ASP A 136 2.41 2.14 17.21
CA ASP A 136 3.86 1.92 17.25
C ASP A 136 4.50 2.16 15.87
N GLU A 137 4.70 3.44 15.54
CA GLU A 137 5.29 3.87 14.28
C GLU A 137 6.74 3.43 14.15
N ASP A 138 7.48 3.40 15.25
CA ASP A 138 8.86 2.93 15.29
C ASP A 138 8.95 1.45 14.89
N ALA A 139 8.04 0.61 15.37
CA ALA A 139 7.93 -0.79 14.97
C ALA A 139 7.62 -0.94 13.47
N ALA A 140 6.64 -0.18 12.95
CA ALA A 140 6.31 -0.20 11.53
C ALA A 140 7.51 0.21 10.66
N MET A 141 8.20 1.30 11.04
CA MET A 141 9.36 1.81 10.32
C MET A 141 10.58 0.88 10.42
N ALA A 142 10.80 0.26 11.59
CA ALA A 142 11.88 -0.70 11.79
C ALA A 142 11.71 -1.92 10.88
N PHE A 143 10.48 -2.41 10.67
CA PHE A 143 10.22 -3.50 9.75
C PHE A 143 10.47 -3.10 8.28
N VAL A 144 9.81 -2.05 7.79
CA VAL A 144 9.85 -1.72 6.35
C VAL A 144 11.25 -1.33 5.86
N LYS A 145 12.09 -0.75 6.71
CA LYS A 145 13.48 -0.37 6.37
C LYS A 145 14.39 -1.58 6.14
N GLN A 146 14.01 -2.76 6.60
CA GLN A 146 14.81 -3.98 6.46
C GLN A 146 14.52 -4.75 5.16
N LEU A 147 13.44 -4.41 4.45
CA LEU A 147 13.06 -5.07 3.21
C LEU A 147 14.08 -4.77 2.10
N ARG A 148 14.60 -5.82 1.47
CA ARG A 148 15.57 -5.75 0.37
C ARG A 148 15.28 -6.87 -0.63
N SER A 149 15.49 -6.60 -1.91
CA SER A 149 15.40 -7.63 -2.96
C SER A 149 16.49 -8.69 -2.76
N LEU A 150 16.20 -9.95 -3.10
CA LEU A 150 17.12 -11.07 -2.87
C LEU A 150 18.51 -10.86 -3.48
N GLY A 151 18.58 -10.47 -4.76
CA GLY A 151 19.82 -10.05 -5.42
C GLY A 151 20.91 -11.12 -5.46
N ASN A 152 20.64 -12.23 -6.13
CA ASN A 152 21.60 -13.31 -6.39
C ASN A 152 21.63 -13.69 -7.89
N GLN A 153 22.38 -14.73 -8.25
CA GLN A 153 22.54 -15.14 -9.66
C GLN A 153 21.21 -15.58 -10.32
N ASP A 154 20.32 -16.21 -9.58
CA ASP A 154 19.03 -16.71 -10.09
C ASP A 154 17.92 -15.65 -10.01
N HIS A 155 18.11 -14.63 -9.17
CA HIS A 155 17.17 -13.54 -8.92
C HIS A 155 17.90 -12.20 -8.95
N SER A 156 18.24 -11.76 -10.16
CA SER A 156 18.96 -10.52 -10.40
C SER A 156 18.12 -9.28 -10.06
N VAL A 157 18.80 -8.21 -9.69
CA VAL A 157 18.22 -6.90 -9.43
C VAL A 157 18.73 -5.92 -10.49
N HIS A 158 17.81 -5.21 -11.12
CA HIS A 158 18.08 -4.26 -12.20
C HIS A 158 17.44 -2.90 -11.89
N VAL A 159 18.02 -2.19 -10.92
CA VAL A 159 17.54 -0.85 -10.53
C VAL A 159 17.82 0.14 -11.67
N PRO A 160 16.83 0.90 -12.16
CA PRO A 160 17.07 1.97 -13.12
C PRO A 160 17.94 3.09 -12.49
N LEU A 161 19.08 3.38 -13.12
CA LEU A 161 20.04 4.37 -12.61
C LEU A 161 19.92 5.74 -13.29
N GLN A 162 19.63 5.75 -14.59
CA GLN A 162 19.38 6.96 -15.36
C GLN A 162 17.87 7.18 -15.43
N ILE A 163 17.42 8.32 -14.93
CA ILE A 163 16.01 8.69 -14.86
C ILE A 163 15.71 9.66 -16.00
N ASP A 164 14.65 9.37 -16.75
CA ASP A 164 14.19 10.21 -17.84
C ASP A 164 13.15 11.24 -17.33
N GLU A 165 12.37 10.84 -16.32
CA GLU A 165 11.27 11.63 -15.78
C GLU A 165 11.21 11.56 -14.24
N HIS A 166 11.20 12.73 -13.60
CA HIS A 166 11.01 12.85 -12.15
C HIS A 166 9.64 13.43 -11.84
N MET A 167 8.92 12.79 -10.92
CA MET A 167 7.64 13.24 -10.40
C MET A 167 7.69 13.35 -8.87
N LEU A 168 7.25 14.48 -8.34
CA LEU A 168 6.90 14.65 -6.93
C LEU A 168 5.38 14.68 -6.84
N ILE A 169 4.81 13.75 -6.09
CA ILE A 169 3.37 13.59 -5.92
C ILE A 169 3.02 13.79 -4.46
N ASP A 170 2.42 14.93 -4.16
CA ASP A 170 1.83 15.21 -2.86
C ASP A 170 0.56 14.36 -2.70
N ILE A 171 0.46 13.66 -1.58
CA ILE A 171 -0.67 12.85 -1.16
C ILE A 171 -1.36 13.56 0.00
N ASP A 172 -2.67 13.74 -0.10
CA ASP A 172 -3.41 14.41 0.96
C ASP A 172 -4.87 13.95 1.08
N ILE A 173 -5.41 14.11 2.29
CA ILE A 173 -6.83 14.01 2.59
C ILE A 173 -7.40 15.42 2.55
N ASN A 174 -8.30 15.63 1.61
CA ASN A 174 -8.82 16.94 1.27
C ASN A 174 -10.32 17.02 1.49
N PHE A 175 -10.86 18.18 1.12
CA PHE A 175 -12.28 18.43 1.17
C PHE A 175 -12.76 19.10 -0.10
N LEU A 176 -14.03 18.84 -0.43
CA LEU A 176 -14.76 19.53 -1.48
C LEU A 176 -15.89 20.33 -0.84
N PRO A 177 -16.18 21.56 -1.34
CA PRO A 177 -17.33 22.32 -0.88
C PRO A 177 -18.60 21.48 -0.93
N CYS A 178 -19.40 21.53 0.14
CA CYS A 178 -20.72 20.91 0.12
C CYS A 178 -21.64 21.72 -0.77
N ASP A 179 -22.35 21.06 -1.68
CA ASP A 179 -23.29 21.73 -2.57
C ASP A 179 -24.52 22.19 -1.77
N ALA A 180 -24.57 23.49 -1.47
CA ALA A 180 -25.69 24.11 -0.77
C ALA A 180 -27.01 24.09 -1.58
N ASN A 181 -26.96 23.81 -2.89
CA ASN A 181 -28.10 23.85 -3.80
C ASN A 181 -28.64 22.46 -4.18
N ASN A 182 -28.10 21.38 -3.60
CA ASN A 182 -28.56 20.04 -3.92
C ASN A 182 -29.99 19.80 -3.37
N ALA A 183 -30.87 19.24 -4.20
CA ALA A 183 -32.32 19.10 -4.00
C ALA A 183 -32.76 18.36 -2.71
N THR A 184 -31.81 17.76 -1.99
CA THR A 184 -32.06 17.02 -0.74
C THR A 184 -31.83 17.81 0.54
N ASN A 185 -31.36 19.08 0.47
CA ASN A 185 -31.16 19.94 1.65
C ASN A 185 -30.29 19.30 2.77
N LYS A 186 -29.34 18.43 2.39
CA LYS A 186 -28.50 17.67 3.33
C LYS A 186 -27.19 18.41 3.58
N SER A 187 -26.91 18.75 4.83
CA SER A 187 -25.59 19.21 5.28
C SER A 187 -24.56 18.08 5.17
N CYS A 188 -23.35 18.39 4.69
CA CYS A 188 -22.26 17.44 4.72
C CYS A 188 -21.69 17.31 6.15
N GLU A 189 -21.28 16.10 6.52
CA GLU A 189 -20.79 15.77 7.86
C GLU A 189 -19.26 15.93 8.02
N GLY A 190 -18.56 16.32 6.95
CA GLY A 190 -17.13 16.54 7.01
C GLY A 190 -16.76 17.84 7.74
N PRO A 191 -15.47 18.02 8.06
CA PRO A 191 -14.92 19.23 8.65
C PRO A 191 -15.43 20.52 8.00
N GLN A 192 -15.90 21.45 8.85
CA GLN A 192 -16.49 22.72 8.44
C GLN A 192 -17.68 22.59 7.46
N GLY A 193 -18.40 21.47 7.51
CA GLY A 193 -19.56 21.24 6.66
C GLY A 193 -19.20 20.89 5.22
N ASN A 194 -17.97 20.48 4.94
CA ASN A 194 -17.51 20.06 3.62
C ASN A 194 -17.67 18.55 3.40
N ARG A 195 -17.44 18.07 2.18
CA ARG A 195 -17.37 16.65 1.84
C ARG A 195 -15.92 16.18 1.88
N PHE A 196 -15.66 15.00 2.45
CA PHE A 196 -14.34 14.35 2.35
C PHE A 196 -13.96 14.08 0.89
N ALA A 197 -12.70 14.32 0.58
CA ALA A 197 -12.05 14.03 -0.67
C ALA A 197 -10.59 13.64 -0.40
N ALA A 198 -9.88 13.26 -1.43
CA ALA A 198 -8.46 12.99 -1.40
C ALA A 198 -7.88 13.35 -2.76
N SER A 199 -6.57 13.57 -2.82
CA SER A 199 -5.95 13.98 -4.06
C SER A 199 -4.51 13.51 -4.20
N LEU A 200 -4.06 13.47 -5.45
CA LEU A 200 -2.65 13.43 -5.82
C LEU A 200 -2.31 14.73 -6.53
N ASN A 201 -1.28 15.46 -6.06
CA ASN A 201 -0.93 16.80 -6.54
C ASN A 201 -2.12 17.78 -6.64
N ASN A 202 -3.01 17.72 -5.64
CA ASN A 202 -4.22 18.53 -5.54
C ASN A 202 -5.26 18.31 -6.66
N VAL A 203 -5.21 17.15 -7.33
CA VAL A 203 -6.25 16.67 -8.25
C VAL A 203 -6.96 15.50 -7.58
N SER A 204 -8.24 15.69 -7.26
CA SER A 204 -9.11 14.62 -6.76
C SER A 204 -9.70 13.88 -7.96
N PHE A 205 -9.23 12.66 -8.19
CA PHE A 205 -9.63 11.88 -9.36
C PHE A 205 -11.14 11.63 -9.39
N GLU A 206 -11.76 11.86 -10.54
CA GLU A 206 -13.16 11.59 -10.78
C GLU A 206 -13.27 10.56 -11.91
N ASN A 207 -13.93 9.44 -11.64
CA ASN A 207 -14.12 8.40 -12.64
C ASN A 207 -14.96 8.94 -13.80
N PRO A 208 -14.49 8.81 -15.06
CA PRO A 208 -15.28 9.17 -16.21
C PRO A 208 -16.39 8.15 -16.46
N ALA A 209 -17.45 8.57 -17.15
CA ALA A 209 -18.53 7.65 -17.55
C ALA A 209 -18.07 6.63 -18.61
N ILE A 210 -17.14 7.03 -19.48
CA ILE A 210 -16.46 6.15 -20.44
C ILE A 210 -15.10 5.81 -19.85
N ASN A 211 -14.75 4.52 -19.78
CA ASN A 211 -13.46 4.11 -19.22
C ASN A 211 -12.27 4.68 -20.02
N VAL A 212 -11.19 5.02 -19.31
CA VAL A 212 -10.02 5.69 -19.90
C VAL A 212 -9.37 4.87 -21.02
N LEU A 213 -9.34 3.53 -20.88
CA LEU A 213 -8.75 2.64 -21.87
C LEU A 213 -9.49 2.68 -23.21
N ASP A 214 -10.82 2.62 -23.18
CA ASP A 214 -11.63 2.72 -24.40
C ASP A 214 -11.51 4.08 -25.07
N ALA A 215 -11.51 5.15 -24.27
CA ALA A 215 -11.33 6.50 -24.78
C ALA A 215 -9.95 6.68 -25.42
N TYR A 216 -8.90 6.12 -24.82
CA TYR A 216 -7.55 6.09 -25.38
C TYR A 216 -7.48 5.25 -26.67
N TYR A 217 -8.01 4.02 -26.66
CA TYR A 217 -7.94 3.08 -27.77
C TYR A 217 -8.56 3.61 -29.07
N TYR A 218 -9.68 4.32 -28.97
CA TYR A 218 -10.36 4.91 -30.14
C TYR A 218 -9.91 6.34 -30.47
N GLY A 219 -8.92 6.89 -29.76
CA GLY A 219 -8.49 8.28 -29.93
C GLY A 219 -9.58 9.30 -29.56
N SER A 220 -10.52 8.92 -28.69
CA SER A 220 -11.64 9.73 -28.23
C SER A 220 -11.47 10.21 -26.78
N GLY A 221 -10.22 10.47 -26.36
CA GLY A 221 -9.89 10.96 -25.01
C GLY A 221 -10.45 12.35 -24.70
N HIS A 222 -10.69 13.18 -25.72
CA HIS A 222 -11.21 14.53 -25.55
C HIS A 222 -12.59 14.53 -24.88
N GLY A 223 -12.68 15.19 -23.71
CA GLY A 223 -13.90 15.24 -22.90
C GLY A 223 -14.09 14.04 -21.96
N VAL A 224 -13.18 13.06 -21.99
CA VAL A 224 -13.15 11.94 -21.03
C VAL A 224 -12.06 12.15 -19.99
N TYR A 225 -10.85 12.54 -20.43
CA TYR A 225 -9.72 12.82 -19.54
C TYR A 225 -8.84 13.95 -20.10
N GLU A 226 -7.98 14.49 -19.25
CA GLU A 226 -6.96 15.49 -19.61
C GLU A 226 -5.55 14.90 -19.43
N GLU A 227 -4.66 15.06 -20.41
CA GLU A 227 -3.32 14.43 -20.45
C GLU A 227 -2.23 15.19 -19.67
N ASP A 228 -2.63 16.07 -18.76
CA ASP A 228 -1.78 17.05 -18.09
C ASP A 228 -1.69 16.82 -16.57
N PHE A 229 -1.73 15.56 -16.10
CA PHE A 229 -1.43 15.29 -14.69
C PHE A 229 -0.02 15.81 -14.35
N PRO A 230 0.12 16.66 -13.32
CA PRO A 230 1.35 17.43 -13.12
C PRO A 230 2.44 16.58 -12.46
N ASN A 231 3.68 16.77 -12.92
CA ASN A 231 4.85 16.10 -12.33
C ASN A 231 5.26 16.67 -10.96
N LYS A 232 4.75 17.84 -10.56
CA LYS A 232 5.05 18.47 -9.28
C LYS A 232 3.78 19.14 -8.75
N PRO A 233 3.61 19.28 -7.43
CA PRO A 233 2.47 20.00 -6.86
C PRO A 233 2.48 21.47 -7.30
N ALA A 234 1.30 22.05 -7.49
CA ALA A 234 1.15 23.45 -7.89
C ALA A 234 1.55 24.44 -6.78
N VAL A 235 1.50 24.00 -5.52
CA VAL A 235 1.87 24.77 -4.33
C VAL A 235 2.67 23.88 -3.40
N PHE A 236 3.88 24.30 -3.04
CA PHE A 236 4.67 23.59 -2.03
C PHE A 236 4.12 23.87 -0.64
N VAL A 237 3.68 22.82 0.06
CA VAL A 237 3.25 22.87 1.46
C VAL A 237 4.30 22.20 2.33
N ASN A 238 4.65 22.80 3.47
CA ASN A 238 5.56 22.17 4.41
C ASN A 238 4.82 21.02 5.16
N PRO A 239 5.21 19.74 4.99
CA PRO A 239 4.57 18.59 5.62
C PRO A 239 4.71 18.57 7.15
N THR A 240 5.73 19.24 7.68
CA THR A 240 6.02 19.32 9.14
C THR A 240 5.40 20.55 9.80
N GLY A 241 4.76 21.41 9.00
CA GLY A 241 4.22 22.68 9.46
C GLY A 241 2.74 22.56 9.80
N ASP A 242 2.43 22.72 11.08
CA ASP A 242 1.12 23.14 11.56
C ASP A 242 0.59 24.22 10.58
N VAL A 243 -0.52 23.93 9.89
CA VAL A 243 -1.12 24.85 8.93
C VAL A 243 -1.70 26.02 9.73
N ASN A 244 -0.82 26.95 10.10
CA ASN A 244 -1.14 28.21 10.77
C ASN A 244 -1.98 29.04 9.79
N GLY A 245 -3.29 28.76 9.81
CA GLY A 245 -4.27 29.28 8.84
C GLY A 245 -5.67 28.65 8.93
N GLY A 246 -5.86 27.54 9.66
CA GLY A 246 -7.14 27.19 10.31
C GLY A 246 -8.33 26.78 9.40
N GLY A 247 -8.08 26.29 8.18
CA GLY A 247 -9.12 25.80 7.27
C GLY A 247 -8.80 24.44 6.64
N PRO A 248 -9.81 23.63 6.25
CA PRO A 248 -9.62 22.38 5.53
C PRO A 248 -8.93 22.63 4.19
N LEU A 249 -7.95 21.79 3.86
CA LEU A 249 -7.27 21.83 2.55
C LEU A 249 -8.27 21.40 1.47
N LEU A 250 -8.82 22.38 0.75
CA LEU A 250 -9.73 22.15 -0.36
C LEU A 250 -8.97 21.64 -1.58
N THR A 251 -9.58 20.71 -2.30
CA THR A 251 -9.07 20.20 -3.57
C THR A 251 -10.05 20.43 -4.72
N LYS A 252 -9.66 20.04 -5.94
CA LYS A 252 -10.50 20.15 -7.13
C LYS A 252 -10.60 18.79 -7.83
N ARG A 253 -11.82 18.45 -8.25
CA ARG A 253 -12.04 17.26 -9.07
C ARG A 253 -11.45 17.40 -10.47
N GLY A 254 -10.94 16.30 -11.00
CA GLY A 254 -10.54 16.20 -12.40
C GLY A 254 -10.10 14.79 -12.77
N THR A 255 -10.34 14.42 -14.03
CA THR A 255 -9.87 13.14 -14.60
C THR A 255 -8.57 13.39 -15.35
N LYS A 256 -7.47 13.55 -14.62
CA LYS A 256 -6.14 13.83 -15.21
C LYS A 256 -5.27 12.58 -15.25
N VAL A 257 -4.63 12.36 -16.39
CA VAL A 257 -3.75 11.21 -16.65
C VAL A 257 -2.34 11.68 -16.98
N LYS A 258 -1.36 10.81 -16.73
CA LYS A 258 0.04 11.01 -17.10
C LYS A 258 0.38 10.14 -18.31
N VAL A 259 0.63 10.77 -19.46
CA VAL A 259 1.06 10.05 -20.67
C VAL A 259 2.59 9.91 -20.66
N LEU A 260 3.07 8.69 -20.92
CA LEU A 260 4.49 8.33 -20.98
C LEU A 260 4.79 7.64 -22.32
N GLU A 261 5.95 7.93 -22.90
CA GLU A 261 6.48 7.12 -24.00
C GLU A 261 6.96 5.75 -23.49
N TYR A 262 6.83 4.72 -24.32
CA TYR A 262 7.35 3.38 -24.01
C TYR A 262 8.83 3.41 -23.64
N GLY A 263 9.17 2.77 -22.52
CA GLY A 263 10.53 2.61 -22.04
C GLY A 263 11.05 3.76 -21.17
N THR A 264 10.29 4.84 -20.99
CA THR A 264 10.62 5.95 -20.08
C THR A 264 10.92 5.41 -18.68
N VAL A 265 12.07 5.78 -18.10
CA VAL A 265 12.39 5.49 -16.70
C VAL A 265 11.87 6.62 -15.83
N VAL A 266 10.93 6.28 -14.94
CA VAL A 266 10.26 7.24 -14.07
C VAL A 266 10.71 7.05 -12.63
N GLU A 267 11.07 8.15 -11.98
CA GLU A 267 11.17 8.23 -10.53
C GLU A 267 9.95 8.98 -10.00
N VAL A 268 9.19 8.33 -9.13
CA VAL A 268 8.05 8.94 -8.42
C VAL A 268 8.41 9.06 -6.95
N VAL A 269 8.39 10.28 -6.43
CA VAL A 269 8.49 10.55 -5.01
C VAL A 269 7.10 10.88 -4.50
N PHE A 270 6.56 10.00 -3.66
CA PHE A 270 5.34 10.26 -2.91
C PHE A 270 5.69 11.07 -1.66
N GLN A 271 5.04 12.22 -1.48
CA GLN A 271 5.16 13.08 -0.32
C GLN A 271 3.82 13.09 0.41
N ASP A 272 3.76 12.51 1.62
CA ASP A 272 2.56 12.65 2.44
C ASP A 272 2.53 14.04 3.08
N LEU A 273 1.41 14.74 2.89
CA LEU A 273 1.07 16.00 3.56
C LEU A 273 0.01 15.79 4.66
N SER A 274 -0.53 14.58 4.78
CA SER A 274 -1.59 14.26 5.72
C SER A 274 -1.01 13.80 7.07
N SER A 275 -1.89 13.25 7.91
CA SER A 275 -1.53 12.59 9.17
C SER A 275 -1.75 11.07 9.12
N GLU A 276 -1.83 10.51 7.92
CA GLU A 276 -2.14 9.11 7.66
C GLU A 276 -1.06 8.40 6.84
N ASN A 277 -0.88 7.10 7.03
CA ASN A 277 -0.05 6.28 6.14
C ASN A 277 -0.84 5.94 4.86
N HIS A 278 -0.19 5.96 3.71
CA HIS A 278 -0.84 5.68 2.42
C HIS A 278 -0.16 4.52 1.69
N PRO A 279 -0.84 3.38 1.49
CA PRO A 279 -0.33 2.30 0.64
C PRO A 279 -0.53 2.65 -0.84
N MET A 280 0.48 3.22 -1.50
CA MET A 280 0.40 3.57 -2.92
C MET A 280 0.67 2.34 -3.80
N HIS A 281 -0.30 1.98 -4.63
CA HIS A 281 -0.28 0.85 -5.54
C HIS A 281 -0.26 1.32 -6.99
N LEU A 282 0.52 0.65 -7.84
CA LEU A 282 0.57 0.86 -9.28
C LEU A 282 0.20 -0.43 -10.00
N HIS A 283 -0.80 -0.34 -10.89
CA HIS A 283 -1.25 -1.49 -11.67
C HIS A 283 -0.18 -1.91 -12.69
N ASP A 284 -0.04 -3.23 -12.86
CA ASP A 284 0.81 -3.95 -13.82
C ASP A 284 2.33 -3.69 -13.80
N PHE A 285 2.78 -2.68 -13.06
CA PHE A 285 4.19 -2.46 -12.76
C PHE A 285 4.50 -2.88 -11.32
N ALA A 286 5.61 -3.59 -11.17
CA ALA A 286 6.38 -3.53 -9.94
C ALA A 286 7.47 -2.46 -10.07
N PHE A 287 7.85 -1.87 -8.94
CA PHE A 287 8.80 -0.76 -8.85
C PHE A 287 9.80 -1.01 -7.73
N TYR A 288 10.99 -0.44 -7.86
CA TYR A 288 12.00 -0.45 -6.81
C TYR A 288 11.74 0.69 -5.83
N VAL A 289 11.58 0.39 -4.54
CA VAL A 289 11.50 1.42 -3.51
C VAL A 289 12.91 1.83 -3.10
N VAL A 290 13.45 2.85 -3.77
CA VAL A 290 14.86 3.26 -3.65
C VAL A 290 15.16 4.09 -2.41
N GLY A 291 14.16 4.77 -1.85
CA GLY A 291 14.36 5.62 -0.69
C GLY A 291 13.08 5.86 0.10
N ARG A 292 13.24 6.18 1.39
CA ARG A 292 12.17 6.65 2.28
C ARG A 292 12.79 7.60 3.30
N GLY A 293 12.04 8.58 3.75
CA GLY A 293 12.50 9.52 4.77
C GLY A 293 11.35 10.23 5.46
N SER A 294 11.61 10.79 6.64
CA SER A 294 10.63 11.58 7.39
C SER A 294 10.69 13.04 6.98
N GLY A 295 9.56 13.75 7.10
CA GLY A 295 9.43 15.15 6.73
C GLY A 295 9.34 15.37 5.22
N THR A 296 9.83 16.51 4.76
CA THR A 296 9.84 16.90 3.35
C THR A 296 10.99 16.24 2.60
N PHE A 297 10.70 15.70 1.42
CA PHE A 297 11.72 15.26 0.48
C PHE A 297 12.61 16.43 0.02
N ASP A 298 13.92 16.24 0.11
CA ASP A 298 14.94 17.16 -0.43
C ASP A 298 15.60 16.54 -1.66
N GLU A 299 15.24 17.03 -2.85
CA GLU A 299 15.74 16.56 -4.15
C GLU A 299 17.28 16.65 -4.30
N ARG A 300 17.96 17.46 -3.46
CA ARG A 300 19.42 17.63 -3.51
C ARG A 300 20.17 16.75 -2.53
N ARG A 301 19.50 16.31 -1.45
CA ARG A 301 20.14 15.58 -0.35
C ARG A 301 19.71 14.13 -0.29
N ASP A 302 18.43 13.87 -0.36
CA ASP A 302 17.87 12.56 -0.04
C ASP A 302 18.23 11.48 -1.08
N PRO A 303 18.29 11.77 -2.41
CA PRO A 303 18.75 10.81 -3.41
C PRO A 303 20.16 10.25 -3.16
N ALA A 304 21.02 10.99 -2.44
CA ALA A 304 22.37 10.51 -2.09
C ALA A 304 22.36 9.31 -1.13
N THR A 305 21.23 9.04 -0.47
CA THR A 305 21.06 7.93 0.47
C THR A 305 20.21 6.78 -0.07
N TYR A 306 19.81 6.85 -1.35
CA TYR A 306 19.02 5.81 -1.97
C TYR A 306 19.75 4.46 -1.97
N ASN A 307 18.99 3.39 -1.71
CA ASN A 307 19.44 2.04 -2.00
C ASN A 307 19.29 1.79 -3.51
N LEU A 308 20.40 1.87 -4.23
CA LEU A 308 20.48 1.57 -5.67
C LEU A 308 21.12 0.22 -5.97
N ILE A 309 21.30 -0.63 -4.94
CA ILE A 309 21.93 -1.95 -5.05
C ILE A 309 20.86 -3.03 -5.03
N ASP A 310 20.03 -3.04 -3.99
CA ASP A 310 19.01 -4.07 -3.78
C ASP A 310 17.72 -3.54 -3.09
N PRO A 311 17.17 -2.39 -3.54
CA PRO A 311 15.90 -1.89 -3.05
C PRO A 311 14.81 -2.95 -3.22
N PRO A 312 13.84 -3.06 -2.29
CA PRO A 312 12.76 -4.02 -2.44
C PRO A 312 11.94 -3.70 -3.70
N PHE A 313 11.57 -4.75 -4.43
CA PHE A 313 10.78 -4.66 -5.67
C PHE A 313 9.33 -5.02 -5.35
N GLN A 314 8.44 -4.03 -5.40
CA GLN A 314 7.08 -4.08 -4.85
C GLN A 314 6.07 -3.60 -5.87
N ASN A 315 4.78 -3.93 -5.68
CA ASN A 315 3.69 -3.29 -6.43
C ASN A 315 2.91 -2.28 -5.56
N THR A 316 3.10 -2.33 -4.23
CA THR A 316 2.46 -1.43 -3.28
C THR A 316 3.49 -0.93 -2.25
N VAL A 317 3.64 0.39 -2.11
CA VAL A 317 4.56 1.03 -1.14
C VAL A 317 3.78 1.77 -0.06
N SER A 318 4.09 1.47 1.20
CA SER A 318 3.63 2.26 2.35
C SER A 318 4.40 3.59 2.40
N VAL A 319 3.66 4.70 2.31
CA VAL A 319 4.14 6.08 2.50
C VAL A 319 3.71 6.55 3.89
N PRO A 320 4.62 6.54 4.89
CA PRO A 320 4.28 6.88 6.27
C PRO A 320 3.75 8.32 6.40
N LYS A 321 3.03 8.60 7.48
CA LYS A 321 2.54 9.95 7.74
C LYS A 321 3.69 10.97 7.79
N SER A 322 3.44 12.17 7.28
CA SER A 322 4.36 13.31 7.26
C SER A 322 5.78 12.92 6.79
N SER A 323 5.85 12.03 5.80
CA SER A 323 7.07 11.39 5.30
C SER A 323 7.02 11.26 3.78
N TRP A 324 8.06 10.69 3.18
CA TRP A 324 8.12 10.44 1.76
C TRP A 324 8.67 9.03 1.44
N ALA A 325 8.30 8.53 0.25
CA ALA A 325 8.87 7.33 -0.34
C ALA A 325 9.15 7.55 -1.83
N ALA A 326 10.33 7.12 -2.29
CA ALA A 326 10.76 7.24 -3.67
C ALA A 326 10.77 5.86 -4.34
N ILE A 327 10.13 5.76 -5.49
CA ILE A 327 10.07 4.55 -6.31
C ILE A 327 10.64 4.80 -7.70
N ARG A 328 11.18 3.74 -8.33
CA ARG A 328 11.63 3.76 -9.73
C ARG A 328 11.05 2.58 -10.51
N PHE A 329 10.55 2.86 -11.70
CA PHE A 329 10.12 1.84 -12.65
C PHE A 329 10.43 2.26 -14.08
N ARG A 330 10.39 1.28 -15.00
CA ARG A 330 10.42 1.52 -16.43
C ARG A 330 9.00 1.36 -16.96
N ALA A 331 8.52 2.34 -17.71
CA ALA A 331 7.23 2.28 -18.39
C ALA A 331 7.32 1.42 -19.66
N ASP A 332 7.64 0.13 -19.53
CA ASP A 332 7.85 -0.82 -20.64
C ASP A 332 6.68 -1.77 -20.90
N ASN A 333 5.48 -1.37 -20.44
CA ASN A 333 4.24 -2.08 -20.64
C ASN A 333 3.17 -1.14 -21.23
N PRO A 334 2.90 -1.19 -22.55
CA PRO A 334 1.93 -0.30 -23.19
C PRO A 334 0.51 -0.59 -22.72
N GLY A 335 -0.20 0.46 -22.32
CA GLY A 335 -1.52 0.31 -21.73
C GLY A 335 -1.98 1.51 -20.92
N VAL A 336 -3.04 1.31 -20.14
CA VAL A 336 -3.67 2.32 -19.29
C VAL A 336 -3.72 1.76 -17.87
N TRP A 337 -2.89 2.32 -16.99
CA TRP A 337 -2.52 1.73 -15.70
C TRP A 337 -2.92 2.64 -14.54
N PHE A 338 -3.75 2.14 -13.65
CA PHE A 338 -4.23 2.90 -12.51
C PHE A 338 -3.16 2.97 -11.41
N MET A 339 -2.98 4.14 -10.81
CA MET A 339 -2.17 4.34 -9.62
C MET A 339 -3.05 4.95 -8.54
N HIS A 340 -3.08 4.32 -7.36
CA HIS A 340 -3.98 4.76 -6.30
C HIS A 340 -3.49 4.38 -4.91
N CYS A 341 -4.04 5.03 -3.89
CA CYS A 341 -3.96 4.53 -2.53
C CYS A 341 -4.80 3.26 -2.39
N HIS A 342 -4.31 2.24 -1.70
CA HIS A 342 -5.00 0.96 -1.52
C HIS A 342 -5.92 0.93 -0.28
N PHE A 343 -6.25 2.10 0.28
CA PHE A 343 -7.41 2.25 1.14
C PHE A 343 -8.62 2.65 0.28
N ASP A 344 -9.62 1.78 0.17
CA ASP A 344 -10.76 1.97 -0.73
C ASP A 344 -11.48 3.31 -0.52
N ARG A 345 -11.56 3.78 0.73
CA ARG A 345 -12.15 5.09 1.02
C ARG A 345 -11.38 6.22 0.33
N HIS A 346 -10.05 6.12 0.21
CA HIS A 346 -9.22 7.12 -0.46
C HIS A 346 -9.32 7.00 -1.97
N VAL A 347 -9.47 5.78 -2.52
CA VAL A 347 -9.77 5.57 -3.93
C VAL A 347 -11.06 6.29 -4.31
N VAL A 348 -12.16 6.01 -3.62
CA VAL A 348 -13.45 6.67 -3.96
C VAL A 348 -13.48 8.16 -3.63
N TRP A 349 -12.51 8.66 -2.86
CA TRP A 349 -12.33 10.08 -2.58
C TRP A 349 -11.42 10.78 -3.60
N GLY A 350 -10.75 10.04 -4.49
CA GLY A 350 -9.97 10.56 -5.62
C GLY A 350 -8.45 10.59 -5.40
N MET A 351 -7.90 9.75 -4.51
CA MET A 351 -6.45 9.62 -4.30
C MET A 351 -5.79 8.76 -5.40
N ASP A 352 -6.04 9.14 -6.65
CA ASP A 352 -5.72 8.33 -7.81
C ASP A 352 -5.22 9.15 -8.99
N THR A 353 -4.56 8.48 -9.92
CA THR A 353 -4.33 8.94 -11.28
C THR A 353 -4.14 7.73 -12.19
N VAL A 354 -3.90 7.98 -13.47
CA VAL A 354 -3.71 6.95 -14.49
C VAL A 354 -2.44 7.26 -15.27
N PHE A 355 -1.58 6.26 -15.45
CA PHE A 355 -0.50 6.32 -16.43
C PHE A 355 -0.99 5.71 -17.75
N ILE A 356 -0.88 6.47 -18.83
CA ILE A 356 -1.03 5.93 -20.19
C ILE A 356 0.37 5.72 -20.74
N VAL A 357 0.77 4.48 -20.95
CA VAL A 357 2.04 4.14 -21.58
C VAL A 357 1.78 3.86 -23.05
N LYS A 358 2.34 4.70 -23.91
CA LYS A 358 2.16 4.59 -25.36
C LYS A 358 2.85 3.34 -25.91
N ASP A 359 2.45 2.97 -27.13
CA ASP A 359 3.11 1.91 -27.88
C ASP A 359 4.57 2.28 -28.20
N GLY A 360 5.44 1.28 -28.09
CA GLY A 360 6.81 1.32 -28.56
C GLY A 360 6.92 1.03 -30.06
N LYS A 361 8.13 0.69 -30.51
CA LYS A 361 8.42 0.45 -31.94
C LYS A 361 8.34 -1.02 -32.36
N THR A 362 8.36 -1.94 -31.41
CA THR A 362 8.40 -3.39 -31.67
C THR A 362 7.02 -4.01 -31.47
N PRO A 363 6.71 -5.16 -32.13
CA PRO A 363 5.45 -5.87 -31.91
C PRO A 363 5.17 -6.24 -30.44
N GLN A 364 6.21 -6.55 -29.67
CA GLN A 364 6.10 -6.86 -28.23
C GLN A 364 5.86 -5.62 -27.36
N ALA A 365 6.01 -4.43 -27.94
CA ALA A 365 5.79 -3.15 -27.29
C ALA A 365 4.52 -2.48 -27.85
N GLN A 366 3.55 -3.26 -28.34
CA GLN A 366 2.23 -2.76 -28.71
C GLN A 366 1.21 -3.24 -27.66
N MET A 367 0.28 -2.37 -27.30
CA MET A 367 -0.89 -2.75 -26.53
C MET A 367 -1.71 -3.79 -27.30
N LEU A 368 -2.27 -4.77 -26.59
CA LEU A 368 -3.13 -5.78 -27.20
C LEU A 368 -4.39 -5.14 -27.80
N PRO A 369 -4.96 -5.74 -28.87
CA PRO A 369 -6.22 -5.26 -29.43
C PRO A 369 -7.37 -5.45 -28.45
N ARG A 370 -8.38 -4.57 -28.53
CA ARG A 370 -9.58 -4.67 -27.71
C ARG A 370 -10.30 -6.02 -27.94
N PRO A 371 -10.61 -6.80 -26.89
CA PRO A 371 -11.43 -7.99 -27.02
C PRO A 371 -12.86 -7.68 -27.52
N PRO A 372 -13.50 -8.55 -28.31
CA PRO A 372 -14.83 -8.29 -28.87
C PRO A 372 -15.98 -8.33 -27.85
N ILE A 373 -15.70 -8.80 -26.63
CA ILE A 373 -16.70 -9.02 -25.55
C ILE A 373 -16.51 -8.08 -24.37
N MET A 374 -15.80 -6.96 -24.55
CA MET A 374 -15.64 -5.97 -23.50
C MET A 374 -17.02 -5.39 -23.12
N PRO A 375 -17.33 -5.22 -21.83
CA PRO A 375 -18.57 -4.59 -21.39
C PRO A 375 -18.77 -3.20 -22.03
N GLU A 376 -20.03 -2.84 -22.28
CA GLU A 376 -20.40 -1.50 -22.73
C GLU A 376 -20.36 -0.52 -21.53
N CYS A 377 -20.05 0.77 -21.82
CA CYS A 377 -19.98 1.84 -20.82
C CYS A 377 -21.35 2.45 -20.51
#